data_AF-A0A4Q3Z1D3-F1
#
_entry.id   AF-A0A4Q3Z1D3-F1
#
_cell.length_a   1.000
_cell.length_b   1.000
_cell.length_c   1.000
_cell.angle_alpha   90.00
_cell.angle_beta   90.00
_cell.angle_gamma   90.00
#
_symmetry.space_group_name_H-M   'P 1'
#
loop_
_entity.id
_entity.type
_entity.pdbx_description
1 polymer ?
#
loop_
_entity_poly.entity_id
_entity_poly.type
_entity_poly.pdbx_seq_one_letter_code
_entity_poly.pdbx_strand_id
1 'polypeptide(L)'
;MSNSRTNPVPWMARWKDFEYEVEDVGDIAVMRDRLFDAGPFVLSETVCATQVQLMAAGWKFECAEAIAKCEYFARELILRRADPSLAFFAHVDFEHITDGEMRLIAPSPFKRKVVFSGPLSEIDALARDDWDWR
;
A
#
# COMPACT_ATOMS: atom_id res chain seq x y z
N MET A 1 15.29 6.81 -23.58
CA MET A 1 14.26 7.71 -23.01
C MET A 1 14.16 7.35 -21.54
N SER A 2 14.62 8.24 -20.65
CA SER A 2 14.70 8.00 -19.21
C SER A 2 13.36 8.39 -18.57
N ASN A 3 12.84 7.50 -17.73
CA ASN A 3 11.49 7.50 -17.18
C ASN A 3 11.09 8.84 -16.55
N SER A 4 9.87 9.23 -16.89
CA SER A 4 9.17 10.41 -16.39
C SER A 4 9.21 10.48 -14.86
N ARG A 5 9.85 11.54 -14.38
CA ARG A 5 9.53 12.35 -13.20
C ARG A 5 8.39 11.81 -12.33
N THR A 6 8.73 11.02 -11.31
CA THR A 6 7.96 11.04 -10.07
C THR A 6 8.12 12.43 -9.46
N ASN A 7 7.22 13.36 -9.79
CA ASN A 7 7.10 14.58 -9.01
C ASN A 7 6.71 14.15 -7.59
N PRO A 8 7.57 14.35 -6.58
CA PRO A 8 7.25 13.88 -5.24
C PRO A 8 6.08 14.73 -4.73
N VAL A 9 4.92 14.10 -4.58
CA VAL A 9 3.74 14.73 -3.99
C VAL A 9 4.11 15.13 -2.55
N PRO A 10 3.68 16.30 -2.03
CA PRO A 10 4.12 16.81 -0.72
C PRO A 10 4.00 15.82 0.45
N TRP A 11 3.04 14.89 0.42
CA TRP A 11 2.91 13.85 1.44
C TRP A 11 3.99 12.76 1.37
N MET A 12 4.59 12.51 0.19
CA MET A 12 5.74 11.60 0.04
C MET A 12 6.97 12.07 0.85
N ALA A 13 7.07 13.38 1.11
CA ALA A 13 8.07 14.00 1.97
C ALA A 13 7.61 14.12 3.44
N ARG A 14 6.33 13.89 3.74
CA ARG A 14 5.74 13.92 5.09
C ARG A 14 5.42 12.53 5.65
N TRP A 15 5.90 11.48 5.00
CA TRP A 15 5.75 10.11 5.49
C TRP A 15 6.36 10.03 6.89
N LYS A 16 5.52 9.88 7.92
CA LYS A 16 5.97 9.83 9.33
C LYS A 16 6.92 8.65 9.52
N ASP A 17 7.95 8.88 10.31
CA ASP A 17 8.93 7.88 10.71
C ASP A 17 8.24 6.58 11.14
N PHE A 18 8.54 5.49 10.44
CA PHE A 18 8.05 4.16 10.79
C PHE A 18 8.67 3.77 12.14
N GLU A 19 7.84 3.61 13.18
CA GLU A 19 8.31 3.26 14.52
C GLU A 19 8.28 1.73 14.72
N TYR A 20 9.46 1.13 14.86
CA TYR A 20 9.62 -0.33 14.98
C TYR A 20 10.58 -0.71 16.12
N GLU A 21 10.14 -1.63 16.97
CA GLU A 21 10.98 -2.40 17.90
C GLU A 21 10.89 -3.88 17.48
N VAL A 22 12.01 -4.50 17.06
CA VAL A 22 12.06 -5.94 16.72
C VAL A 22 12.54 -6.71 17.94
N GLU A 23 11.70 -7.60 18.45
CA GLU A 23 12.15 -8.71 19.28
C GLU A 23 11.96 -10.01 18.48
N ASP A 24 13.08 -10.72 18.29
CA ASP A 24 13.27 -12.03 17.66
C ASP A 24 13.33 -12.09 16.11
N VAL A 25 14.45 -12.58 15.57
CA VAL A 25 14.93 -12.27 14.21
C VAL A 25 15.25 -13.50 13.35
N GLY A 26 15.14 -14.72 13.90
CA GLY A 26 15.56 -15.96 13.22
C GLY A 26 14.62 -16.42 12.10
N ASP A 27 13.35 -16.69 12.46
CA ASP A 27 12.35 -17.21 11.50
C ASP A 27 11.80 -16.12 10.57
N ILE A 28 11.85 -14.86 11.02
CA ILE A 28 11.40 -13.70 10.24
C ILE A 28 12.32 -13.48 9.03
N ALA A 29 13.64 -13.71 9.14
CA ALA A 29 14.56 -13.47 8.03
C ALA A 29 14.31 -14.38 6.82
N VAL A 30 14.04 -15.67 7.05
CA VAL A 30 13.75 -16.63 5.97
C VAL A 30 12.37 -16.37 5.36
N MET A 31 11.39 -16.03 6.19
CA MET A 31 10.04 -15.70 5.72
C MET A 31 10.05 -14.38 4.93
N ARG A 32 10.81 -13.39 5.40
CA ARG A 32 11.06 -12.11 4.74
C ARG A 32 11.64 -12.32 3.35
N ASP A 33 12.70 -13.11 3.21
CA ASP A 33 13.38 -13.30 1.92
C ASP A 33 12.44 -13.98 0.91
N ARG A 34 11.68 -15.01 1.33
CA ARG A 34 10.66 -15.65 0.48
C ARG A 34 9.52 -14.71 0.09
N LEU A 35 9.05 -13.91 1.04
CA LEU A 35 8.00 -12.93 0.81
C LEU A 35 8.49 -11.81 -0.12
N PHE A 36 9.74 -11.39 0.00
CA PHE A 36 10.36 -10.41 -0.90
C PHE A 36 10.43 -10.94 -2.34
N ASP A 37 10.88 -12.17 -2.54
CA ASP A 37 10.95 -12.80 -3.87
C ASP A 37 9.56 -13.02 -4.50
N ALA A 38 8.57 -13.40 -3.70
CA ALA A 38 7.18 -13.56 -4.14
C ALA A 38 6.41 -12.23 -4.22
N GLY A 39 7.02 -11.13 -3.77
CA GLY A 39 6.36 -9.87 -3.50
C GLY A 39 5.52 -9.32 -4.64
N PRO A 40 6.06 -9.23 -5.87
CA PRO A 40 5.31 -8.70 -7.02
C PRO A 40 3.98 -9.43 -7.27
N PHE A 41 3.95 -10.75 -7.09
CA PHE A 41 2.75 -11.57 -7.30
C PHE A 41 1.73 -11.35 -6.18
N VAL A 42 2.17 -11.41 -4.92
CA VAL A 42 1.30 -11.21 -3.76
C VAL A 42 0.69 -9.81 -3.74
N LEU A 43 1.48 -8.79 -4.11
CA LEU A 43 0.99 -7.41 -4.20
C LEU A 43 -0.09 -7.28 -5.28
N SER A 44 0.13 -7.86 -6.46
CA SER A 44 -0.85 -7.83 -7.54
C SER A 44 -2.16 -8.52 -7.11
N GLU A 45 -2.10 -9.69 -6.47
CA GLU A 45 -3.29 -10.39 -6.00
C GLU A 45 -4.04 -9.62 -4.91
N THR A 46 -3.31 -9.02 -3.97
CA THR A 46 -3.89 -8.22 -2.88
C THR A 46 -4.63 -7.01 -3.43
N VAL A 47 -4.05 -6.33 -4.41
CA VAL A 47 -4.63 -5.15 -5.05
C VAL A 47 -5.88 -5.52 -5.86
N CYS A 48 -5.83 -6.63 -6.61
CA CYS A 48 -7.02 -7.16 -7.28
C CYS A 48 -8.15 -7.48 -6.28
N ALA A 49 -7.81 -8.08 -5.14
CA ALA A 49 -8.79 -8.39 -4.10
C ALA A 49 -9.44 -7.11 -3.52
N THR A 50 -8.65 -6.07 -3.23
CA THR A 50 -9.18 -4.77 -2.80
C THR A 50 -10.13 -4.17 -3.83
N GLN A 51 -9.73 -4.16 -5.11
CA GLN A 51 -10.56 -3.60 -6.19
C GLN A 51 -11.92 -4.31 -6.25
N VAL A 52 -11.93 -5.64 -6.21
CA VAL A 52 -13.16 -6.44 -6.22
C VAL A 52 -14.04 -6.12 -5.01
N GLN A 53 -13.45 -5.98 -3.82
CA GLN A 53 -14.18 -5.64 -2.60
C GLN A 53 -14.82 -4.24 -2.67
N LEU A 54 -14.08 -3.23 -3.14
CA LEU A 54 -14.58 -1.88 -3.33
C LEU A 54 -15.74 -1.84 -4.34
N MET A 55 -15.58 -2.55 -5.46
CA MET A 55 -16.63 -2.68 -6.47
C MET A 55 -17.89 -3.35 -5.89
N ALA A 56 -17.73 -4.41 -5.10
CA ALA A 56 -18.84 -5.06 -4.41
C ALA A 56 -19.53 -4.15 -3.39
N ALA A 57 -18.79 -3.21 -2.78
CA ALA A 57 -19.31 -2.18 -1.89
C ALA A 57 -20.01 -1.00 -2.63
N GLY A 58 -20.13 -1.06 -3.96
CA GLY A 58 -20.85 -0.06 -4.75
C GLY A 58 -20.01 1.13 -5.21
N TRP A 59 -18.69 1.04 -5.10
CA TRP A 59 -17.79 2.08 -5.63
C TRP A 59 -17.78 2.07 -7.16
N LYS A 60 -17.56 3.25 -7.74
CA LYS A 60 -17.36 3.38 -9.18
C LYS A 60 -16.03 2.73 -9.57
N PHE A 61 -16.00 2.09 -10.73
CA PHE A 61 -14.82 1.41 -11.27
C PHE A 61 -13.56 2.28 -11.26
N GLU A 62 -13.66 3.51 -11.77
CA GLU A 62 -12.54 4.45 -11.82
C GLU A 62 -11.97 4.78 -10.42
N CYS A 63 -12.84 4.92 -9.42
CA CYS A 63 -12.42 5.19 -8.04
C CYS A 63 -11.77 3.96 -7.39
N ALA A 64 -12.35 2.77 -7.60
CA ALA A 64 -11.78 1.52 -7.08
C ALA A 64 -10.41 1.24 -7.71
N GLU A 65 -10.26 1.49 -9.02
CA GLU A 65 -8.99 1.36 -9.74
C GLU A 65 -7.94 2.36 -9.23
N ALA A 66 -8.33 3.61 -8.98
CA ALA A 66 -7.43 4.62 -8.44
C ALA A 66 -6.90 4.25 -7.04
N ILE A 67 -7.78 3.78 -6.16
CA ILE A 67 -7.42 3.32 -4.81
C ILE A 67 -6.48 2.10 -4.90
N ALA A 68 -6.81 1.12 -5.76
CA ALA A 68 -6.01 -0.07 -5.99
C ALA A 68 -4.59 0.27 -6.49
N LYS A 69 -4.47 1.21 -7.44
CA LYS A 69 -3.17 1.72 -7.92
C LYS A 69 -2.33 2.33 -6.80
N CYS A 70 -2.97 3.13 -5.96
CA CYS A 70 -2.26 3.78 -4.85
C CYS A 70 -1.89 2.81 -3.73
N GLU A 71 -2.73 1.80 -3.47
CA GLU A 71 -2.38 0.71 -2.57
C GLU A 71 -1.13 -0.03 -3.03
N TYR A 72 -1.04 -0.39 -4.31
CA TYR A 72 0.13 -1.05 -4.87
C TYR A 72 1.39 -0.22 -4.67
N PHE A 73 1.31 1.06 -5.04
CA PHE A 73 2.43 1.99 -4.89
C PHE A 73 2.87 2.15 -3.42
N ALA A 74 1.90 2.28 -2.51
CA ALA A 74 2.16 2.36 -1.07
C ALA A 74 2.89 1.11 -0.56
N ARG A 75 2.41 -0.09 -0.94
CA ARG A 75 3.03 -1.36 -0.53
C ARG A 75 4.43 -1.55 -1.11
N GLU A 76 4.66 -1.19 -2.37
CA GLU A 76 5.99 -1.18 -3.00
C GLU A 76 6.98 -0.28 -2.22
N LEU A 77 6.52 0.87 -1.73
CA LEU A 77 7.36 1.75 -0.93
C LEU A 77 7.62 1.20 0.47
N ILE A 78 6.63 0.56 1.11
CA ILE A 78 6.81 -0.14 2.38
C ILE A 78 7.83 -1.28 2.21
N LEU A 79 7.73 -2.10 1.14
CA LEU A 79 8.69 -3.16 0.83
C LEU A 79 10.14 -2.65 0.73
N ARG A 80 10.32 -1.47 0.14
CA ARG A 80 11.66 -0.89 -0.08
C ARG A 80 12.27 -0.25 1.17
N ARG A 81 11.45 0.15 2.15
CA ARG A 81 11.89 0.98 3.28
C ARG A 81 11.66 0.36 4.66
N ALA A 82 10.84 -0.68 4.76
CA ALA A 82 10.38 -1.26 6.02
C ALA A 82 10.40 -2.79 5.97
N ASP A 83 9.80 -3.43 6.99
CA ASP A 83 9.63 -4.88 7.09
C ASP A 83 8.68 -5.39 5.98
N PRO A 84 9.11 -6.33 5.12
CA PRO A 84 8.26 -6.89 4.07
C PRO A 84 6.94 -7.47 4.59
N SER A 85 6.91 -8.04 5.78
CA SER A 85 5.67 -8.54 6.39
C SER A 85 4.59 -7.45 6.51
N LEU A 86 4.97 -6.20 6.80
CA LEU A 86 4.03 -5.08 6.86
C LEU A 86 3.44 -4.76 5.49
N ALA A 87 4.24 -4.82 4.43
CA ALA A 87 3.74 -4.56 3.09
C ALA A 87 2.76 -5.64 2.61
N PHE A 88 2.90 -6.88 3.09
CA PHE A 88 1.99 -7.99 2.73
C PHE A 88 0.75 -8.02 3.61
N PHE A 89 0.91 -7.93 4.92
CA PHE A 89 -0.20 -8.02 5.88
C PHE A 89 -0.93 -6.69 6.10
N ALA A 90 -0.48 -5.59 5.51
CA ALA A 90 -1.29 -4.39 5.50
C ALA A 90 -2.62 -4.65 4.78
N HIS A 91 -3.66 -3.91 5.16
CA HIS A 91 -4.98 -3.95 4.54
C HIS A 91 -5.51 -2.52 4.43
N VAL A 92 -6.36 -2.28 3.45
CA VAL A 92 -7.03 -1.00 3.30
C VAL A 92 -8.02 -0.77 4.45
N ASP A 93 -7.93 0.39 5.09
CA ASP A 93 -8.88 0.83 6.11
C ASP A 93 -10.12 1.44 5.44
N PHE A 94 -11.11 0.59 5.13
CA PHE A 94 -12.32 1.00 4.42
C PHE A 94 -13.16 2.03 5.18
N GLU A 95 -13.12 2.04 6.51
CA GLU A 95 -13.89 2.98 7.33
C GLU A 95 -13.44 4.42 7.07
N HIS A 96 -12.16 4.63 6.79
CA HIS A 96 -11.58 5.97 6.59
C HIS A 96 -11.52 6.41 5.13
N ILE A 97 -11.68 5.50 4.16
CA ILE A 97 -11.77 5.88 2.75
C ILE A 97 -12.93 6.86 2.54
N THR A 98 -14.07 6.64 3.20
CA THR A 98 -15.23 7.53 3.09
C THR A 98 -14.99 8.93 3.66
N ASP A 99 -14.01 9.07 4.54
CA ASP A 99 -13.60 10.36 5.12
C ASP A 99 -12.64 11.14 4.21
N GLY A 100 -12.35 10.61 3.02
CA GLY A 100 -11.45 11.24 2.05
C GLY A 100 -9.97 10.90 2.26
N GLU A 101 -9.65 9.88 3.05
CA GLU A 101 -8.28 9.46 3.34
C GLU A 101 -8.09 7.96 3.08
N MET A 102 -7.09 7.58 2.29
CA MET A 102 -6.70 6.19 2.16
C MET A 102 -5.67 5.86 3.23
N ARG A 103 -5.91 4.77 3.96
CA ARG A 103 -4.94 4.22 4.90
C ARG A 103 -4.70 2.74 4.65
N LEU A 104 -3.46 2.32 4.84
CA LEU A 104 -3.13 0.91 5.00
C LEU A 104 -2.82 0.63 6.47
N ILE A 105 -3.50 -0.36 7.03
CA ILE A 105 -3.33 -0.83 8.40
C ILE A 105 -2.72 -2.23 8.41
N ALA A 106 -1.62 -2.42 9.13
CA ALA A 106 -1.05 -3.73 9.36
C ALA A 106 -1.44 -4.23 10.76
N PRO A 107 -1.81 -5.51 10.91
CA PRO A 107 -1.96 -6.11 12.23
C PRO A 107 -0.57 -6.26 12.86
N SER A 108 -0.26 -5.49 13.89
CA SER A 108 0.80 -5.87 14.83
C SER A 108 0.25 -6.93 15.79
N PRO A 109 1.11 -7.79 16.39
CA PRO A 109 0.70 -8.75 17.41
C PRO A 109 -0.09 -8.14 18.59
N PHE A 110 -0.09 -6.81 18.79
CA PHE A 110 -0.77 -6.19 19.92
C PHE A 110 -1.80 -5.10 19.57
N LYS A 111 -1.65 -4.35 18.46
CA LYS A 111 -2.61 -3.31 18.01
C LYS A 111 -2.57 -3.11 16.49
N ARG A 112 -3.70 -2.70 15.88
CA ARG A 112 -3.72 -2.20 14.49
C ARG A 112 -2.80 -0.98 14.38
N LYS A 113 -1.91 -0.96 13.40
CA LYS A 113 -1.01 0.18 13.13
C LYS A 113 -1.22 0.68 11.72
N VAL A 114 -1.30 2.00 11.55
CA VAL A 114 -1.33 2.64 10.24
C VAL A 114 0.09 2.64 9.67
N VAL A 115 0.30 1.95 8.57
CA VAL A 115 1.59 1.86 7.86
C VAL A 115 1.63 2.76 6.62
N PHE A 116 0.46 3.24 6.19
CA PHE A 116 0.32 4.24 5.14
C PHE A 116 -0.91 5.11 5.41
N SER A 117 -0.81 6.40 5.11
CA SER A 117 -1.95 7.32 5.14
C SER A 117 -1.76 8.47 4.16
N GLY A 118 -2.77 8.80 3.36
CA GLY A 118 -2.77 9.98 2.51
C GLY A 118 -4.18 10.39 2.04
N PRO A 119 -4.42 11.68 1.75
CA PRO A 119 -5.71 12.16 1.27
C PRO A 119 -6.00 11.65 -0.15
N LEU A 120 -7.25 11.27 -0.42
CA LEU A 120 -7.69 10.74 -1.72
C LEU A 120 -7.46 11.73 -2.87
N SER A 121 -7.55 13.03 -2.61
CA SER A 121 -7.29 14.08 -3.62
C SER A 121 -5.85 14.07 -4.13
N GLU A 122 -4.88 13.68 -3.30
CA GLU A 122 -3.47 13.58 -3.67
C GLU A 122 -3.14 12.21 -4.28
N ILE A 123 -3.94 11.19 -3.97
CA ILE A 123 -3.90 9.83 -4.55
C ILE A 123 -4.39 9.85 -6.00
N ASP A 124 -5.47 10.58 -6.30
CA ASP A 124 -5.97 10.73 -7.67
C ASP A 124 -4.90 11.31 -8.62
N ALA A 125 -3.97 12.11 -8.09
CA ALA A 125 -2.85 12.64 -8.87
C ALA A 125 -1.81 11.57 -9.23
N LEU A 126 -1.63 10.55 -8.37
CA LEU A 126 -0.71 9.42 -8.57
C LEU A 126 -1.31 8.30 -9.40
N ALA A 127 -2.62 8.07 -9.27
CA ALA A 127 -3.34 7.05 -10.03
C ALA A 127 -3.47 7.35 -11.54
N ARG A 128 -3.20 8.61 -11.92
CA ARG A 128 -3.24 9.08 -13.31
C ARG A 128 -1.95 8.81 -14.10
N ASP A 129 -0.89 8.31 -13.48
CA ASP A 129 0.28 7.84 -14.22
C ASP A 129 -0.08 6.55 -14.99
N ASP A 130 0.44 6.43 -16.22
CA ASP A 130 0.14 5.41 -17.23
C ASP A 130 0.61 3.99 -16.85
N TRP A 131 0.29 3.53 -15.66
CA TRP A 131 0.51 2.14 -15.26
C TRP A 131 -0.60 1.30 -15.89
N ASP A 132 -0.28 0.69 -17.02
CA ASP A 132 -1.18 -0.25 -17.71
C ASP A 132 -1.11 -1.59 -16.97
N TRP A 133 -2.21 -2.01 -16.34
CA TRP A 133 -2.34 -3.25 -15.53
C TRP A 133 -2.54 -4.50 -16.39
N ARG A 134 -2.10 -4.45 -17.65
CA ARG A 134 -2.35 -5.49 -18.66
C ARG A 134 -1.24 -6.51 -18.74
#